data_AF-A0A1C6U5H2-F1
#
_entry.id   AF-A0A1C6U5H2-F1
#
_cell.length_a   1.000
_cell.length_b   1.000
_cell.length_c   1.000
_cell.angle_alpha   90.00
_cell.angle_beta   90.00
_cell.angle_gamma   90.00
#
_symmetry.space_group_name_H-M   'P 1'
#
loop_
_entity.id
_entity.type
_entity.pdbx_description
1 polymer ?
#
loop_
_entity_poly.entity_id
_entity_poly.type
_entity_poly.pdbx_seq_one_letter_code
_entity_poly.pdbx_strand_id
1 'polypeptide(L)'
;MPGMWWVVGALVVVGLVSAYLFWTANRVERLQTRAESAARALDAHLLRRAAAAAVLAEKRYGVELYAAARIALDAVPEEREAAENDLTRQLRAVELDPDDPACEAVIAASRRLALARQVHTDLVRDARAARRRPWCACCGWGAGTISPGTSTSTIRPSAPRRTPLPADPRRPPGWPQPGVRPTTEQATGGLIGCRNGVDPAVAFPQPPPEHAEER
;
A
#
# COMPACT_ATOMS: atom_id res chain seq x y z
N MET A 1 -11.57 45.69 -47.18
CA MET A 1 -10.38 44.87 -46.85
C MET A 1 -10.81 43.58 -46.12
N PRO A 2 -11.43 42.61 -46.80
CA PRO A 2 -11.92 41.39 -46.17
C PRO A 2 -10.82 40.48 -45.59
N GLY A 3 -9.57 40.59 -46.09
CA GLY A 3 -8.44 39.79 -45.59
C GLY A 3 -7.98 40.13 -44.16
N MET A 4 -8.24 41.34 -43.67
CA MET A 4 -7.78 41.77 -42.34
C MET A 4 -8.55 41.08 -41.20
N TRP A 5 -9.83 40.75 -41.42
CA TRP A 5 -10.65 40.02 -40.46
C TRP A 5 -10.15 38.60 -40.22
N TRP A 6 -9.55 37.97 -41.23
CA TRP A 6 -8.97 36.63 -41.07
C TRP A 6 -7.72 36.65 -40.20
N VAL A 7 -6.87 37.68 -40.34
CA VAL A 7 -5.68 37.87 -39.47
C VAL A 7 -6.10 38.12 -38.03
N VAL A 8 -7.11 38.97 -37.81
CA VAL A 8 -7.67 39.21 -36.47
C VAL A 8 -8.24 37.92 -35.88
N GLY A 9 -9.01 37.16 -36.66
CA GLY A 9 -9.54 35.87 -36.25
C GLY A 9 -8.44 34.86 -35.87
N ALA A 10 -7.39 34.75 -36.69
CA ALA A 10 -6.25 33.89 -36.42
C ALA A 10 -5.52 34.29 -35.13
N LEU A 11 -5.30 35.59 -34.89
CA LEU A 11 -4.68 36.09 -33.66
C LEU A 11 -5.53 35.77 -32.42
N VAL A 12 -6.85 35.92 -32.50
CA VAL A 12 -7.77 35.57 -31.40
C VAL A 12 -7.70 34.07 -31.11
N VAL A 13 -7.72 33.22 -32.14
CA VAL A 13 -7.61 31.76 -31.98
C VAL A 13 -6.26 31.39 -31.35
N VAL A 14 -5.15 31.96 -31.84
CA VAL A 14 -3.82 31.72 -31.27
C VAL A 14 -3.74 32.18 -29.82
N GLY A 15 -4.33 33.34 -29.50
CA GLY A 15 -4.42 33.84 -28.12
C GLY A 15 -5.19 32.89 -27.20
N LEU A 16 -6.34 32.39 -27.65
CA LEU A 16 -7.15 31.42 -26.93
C LEU A 16 -6.41 30.10 -26.70
N VAL A 17 -5.74 29.57 -27.73
CA VAL A 17 -4.94 28.33 -27.62
C VAL A 17 -3.77 28.53 -26.66
N SER A 18 -3.07 29.66 -26.75
CA SER A 18 -1.95 29.99 -25.87
C SER A 18 -2.39 30.12 -24.42
N ALA A 19 -3.51 30.82 -24.17
CA ALA A 19 -4.10 30.94 -22.84
C ALA A 19 -4.54 29.57 -22.29
N TYR A 20 -5.12 28.71 -23.14
CA TYR A 20 -5.51 27.35 -22.78
C TYR A 20 -4.30 26.48 -22.40
N LEU A 21 -3.24 26.50 -23.20
CA LEU A 21 -2.01 25.76 -22.92
C LEU A 21 -1.34 26.28 -21.65
N PHE A 22 -1.27 27.60 -21.47
CA PHE A 22 -0.72 28.22 -20.26
C PHE A 22 -1.51 27.82 -19.00
N TRP A 23 -2.84 27.83 -19.08
CA TRP A 23 -3.70 27.37 -17.99
C TRP A 23 -3.49 25.88 -17.67
N THR A 24 -3.39 25.05 -18.70
CA THR A 24 -3.16 23.60 -18.55
C THR A 24 -1.79 23.31 -17.94
N ALA A 25 -0.75 24.03 -18.39
CA ALA A 25 0.61 23.92 -17.84
C ALA A 25 0.65 24.31 -16.36
N ASN A 26 0.05 25.45 -15.99
CA ASN A 26 0.05 25.92 -14.61
C ASN A 26 -0.73 24.98 -13.67
N ARG A 27 -1.71 24.23 -14.19
CA ARG A 27 -2.43 23.20 -13.42
C ARG A 27 -1.58 21.96 -13.18
N VAL A 28 -0.87 21.47 -14.20
CA VAL A 28 0.03 20.31 -14.09
C VAL A 28 1.20 20.64 -13.17
N GLU A 29 1.77 21.84 -13.29
CA GLU A 29 2.88 22.33 -12.47
C GLU A 29 2.56 22.22 -10.98
N ARG A 30 1.38 22.69 -10.54
CA ARG A 30 0.97 22.61 -9.12
C ARG A 30 0.90 21.18 -8.58
N LEU A 31 0.52 20.20 -9.41
CA LEU A 31 0.50 18.79 -9.00
C LEU A 31 1.92 18.21 -8.97
N GLN A 32 2.76 18.63 -9.92
CA GLN A 32 4.13 18.18 -10.04
C GLN A 32 4.97 18.68 -8.86
N THR A 33 4.87 19.96 -8.47
CA THR A 33 5.57 20.50 -7.30
C THR A 33 5.19 19.77 -6.00
N ARG A 34 3.92 19.38 -5.84
CA ARG A 34 3.47 18.60 -4.67
C ARG A 34 4.05 17.18 -4.70
N ALA A 35 4.03 16.51 -5.85
CA ALA A 35 4.61 15.19 -6.00
C ALA A 35 6.12 15.20 -5.71
N GLU A 36 6.84 16.23 -6.17
CA GLU A 36 8.27 16.43 -5.88
C GLU A 36 8.52 16.67 -4.39
N SER A 37 7.71 17.49 -3.71
CA SER A 37 7.85 17.67 -2.26
C SER A 37 7.62 16.36 -1.48
N ALA A 38 6.66 15.54 -1.92
CA ALA A 38 6.39 14.24 -1.31
C ALA A 38 7.51 13.23 -1.61
N ALA A 39 8.10 13.27 -2.80
CA ALA A 39 9.26 12.46 -3.15
C ALA A 39 10.46 12.79 -2.23
N ARG A 40 10.76 14.08 -2.02
CA ARG A 40 11.83 14.49 -1.07
C ARG A 40 11.57 14.03 0.36
N ALA A 41 10.31 14.08 0.81
CA ALA A 41 9.93 13.56 2.13
C ALA A 41 10.11 12.04 2.23
N LEU A 42 9.76 11.30 1.17
CA LEU A 42 9.99 9.86 1.07
C LEU A 42 11.48 9.52 1.16
N ASP A 43 12.33 10.23 0.42
CA ASP A 43 13.78 10.04 0.43
C ASP A 43 14.37 10.24 1.83
N ALA A 44 13.91 11.26 2.57
CA ALA A 44 14.33 11.48 3.95
C ALA A 44 13.95 10.30 4.88
N HIS A 45 12.82 9.63 4.64
CA HIS A 45 12.42 8.46 5.39
C HIS A 45 13.23 7.20 5.03
N LEU A 46 13.58 7.03 3.75
CA LEU A 46 14.47 5.96 3.31
C LEU A 46 15.84 6.06 3.98
N LEU A 47 16.46 7.25 3.95
CA LEU A 47 17.76 7.49 4.59
C LEU A 47 17.73 7.22 6.10
N ARG A 48 16.68 7.64 6.80
CA ARG A 48 16.52 7.36 8.25
C ARG A 48 16.39 5.87 8.54
N ARG A 49 15.67 5.11 7.69
CA ARG A 49 15.55 3.66 7.83
C ARG A 49 16.88 2.96 7.57
N ALA A 50 17.59 3.34 6.51
CA ALA A 50 18.89 2.77 6.18
C ALA A 50 19.94 3.07 7.26
N ALA A 51 19.97 4.29 7.80
CA ALA A 51 20.85 4.64 8.92
C ALA A 51 20.51 3.84 10.19
N ALA A 52 19.23 3.71 10.54
CA ALA A 52 18.81 2.88 11.68
C ALA A 52 19.19 1.40 11.47
N ALA A 53 19.05 0.88 10.25
CA ALA A 53 19.44 -0.50 9.91
C ALA A 53 20.97 -0.69 9.98
N ALA A 54 21.77 0.29 9.59
CA ALA A 54 23.23 0.23 9.71
C ALA A 54 23.66 0.17 11.18
N VAL A 55 23.10 1.04 12.03
CA VAL A 55 23.36 1.02 13.50
C VAL A 55 22.89 -0.29 14.12
N LEU A 56 21.77 -0.85 13.65
CA LEU A 56 21.27 -2.15 14.10
C LEU A 56 22.22 -3.29 13.70
N ALA A 57 22.75 -3.25 12.47
CA ALA A 57 23.68 -4.25 11.96
C ALA A 57 25.01 -4.27 12.74
N GLU A 58 25.54 -3.09 13.11
CA GLU A 58 26.73 -2.96 13.94
C GLU A 58 26.58 -3.63 15.31
N LYS A 59 25.37 -3.62 15.89
CA LYS A 59 25.13 -4.18 17.22
C LYS A 59 24.91 -5.69 17.23
N ARG A 60 24.18 -6.23 16.25
CA ARG A 60 23.55 -7.55 16.45
C ARG A 60 23.44 -8.46 15.21
N TYR A 61 23.52 -7.92 13.98
CA TYR A 61 23.11 -8.67 12.78
C TYR A 61 24.16 -8.76 11.66
N GLY A 62 25.40 -8.33 11.93
CA GLY A 62 26.56 -8.70 11.12
C GLY A 62 26.79 -7.89 9.84
N VAL A 63 27.84 -8.27 9.12
CA VAL A 63 28.45 -7.49 8.03
C VAL A 63 27.55 -7.40 6.79
N GLU A 64 26.75 -8.41 6.49
CA GLU A 64 25.88 -8.42 5.29
C GLU A 64 24.77 -7.37 5.38
N LEU A 65 24.07 -7.29 6.52
CA LEU A 65 23.05 -6.26 6.74
C LEU A 65 23.68 -4.86 6.75
N TYR A 66 24.87 -4.73 7.34
CA TYR A 66 25.61 -3.47 7.34
C TYR A 66 25.99 -3.03 5.93
N ALA A 67 26.51 -3.95 5.11
CA ALA A 67 26.88 -3.68 3.72
C ALA A 67 25.65 -3.25 2.91
N ALA A 68 24.53 -3.98 2.99
CA ALA A 68 23.29 -3.62 2.31
C ALA A 68 22.77 -2.24 2.75
N ALA A 69 22.82 -1.94 4.05
CA ALA A 69 22.43 -0.63 4.57
C ALA A 69 23.34 0.50 4.08
N ARG A 70 24.65 0.26 4.01
CA ARG A 70 25.63 1.23 3.49
C ARG A 70 25.44 1.49 2.00
N ILE A 71 25.22 0.43 1.21
CA ILE A 71 24.92 0.53 -0.22
C ILE A 71 23.63 1.36 -0.43
N ALA A 72 22.58 1.13 0.37
CA ALA A 72 21.35 1.92 0.28
C ALA A 72 21.55 3.42 0.61
N LEU A 73 22.45 3.74 1.55
CA LEU A 73 22.81 5.12 1.90
C LEU A 73 23.57 5.83 0.77
N ASP A 74 24.49 5.13 0.10
CA ASP A 74 25.36 5.70 -0.95
C ASP A 74 24.77 5.60 -2.36
N ALA A 75 23.66 4.88 -2.54
CA ALA A 75 23.07 4.62 -3.85
C ALA A 75 22.61 5.91 -4.58
N VAL A 76 22.98 6.01 -5.85
CA VAL A 76 22.49 7.03 -6.80
C VAL A 76 21.02 6.76 -7.18
N PRO A 77 20.25 7.75 -7.67
CA PRO A 77 18.82 7.61 -7.96
C PRO A 77 18.44 6.39 -8.81
N GLU A 78 19.30 6.03 -9.78
CA GLU A 78 19.09 4.92 -10.71
C GLU A 78 19.27 3.54 -10.05
N GLU A 79 20.18 3.44 -9.07
CA GLU A 79 20.52 2.21 -8.36
C GLU A 79 19.76 2.08 -7.02
N ARG A 80 19.17 3.18 -6.54
CA ARG A 80 18.46 3.28 -5.26
C ARG A 80 17.42 2.19 -5.09
N GLU A 81 16.62 1.91 -6.12
CA GLU A 81 15.56 0.90 -6.05
C GLU A 81 16.13 -0.51 -5.81
N ALA A 82 17.23 -0.85 -6.48
CA ALA A 82 17.89 -2.15 -6.29
C ALA A 82 18.49 -2.26 -4.88
N ALA A 83 19.19 -1.22 -4.42
CA ALA A 83 19.80 -1.19 -3.09
C ALA A 83 18.75 -1.28 -1.95
N GLU A 84 17.63 -0.56 -2.07
CA GLU A 84 16.53 -0.61 -1.10
C GLU A 84 15.82 -1.97 -1.07
N ASN A 85 15.71 -2.63 -2.22
CA ASN A 85 15.17 -3.98 -2.32
C ASN A 85 16.09 -4.99 -1.63
N ASP A 86 17.41 -4.87 -1.80
CA ASP A 86 18.38 -5.72 -1.11
C ASP A 86 18.35 -5.51 0.41
N LEU A 87 18.37 -4.26 0.87
CA LEU A 87 18.20 -3.94 2.30
C LEU A 87 16.89 -4.50 2.86
N THR A 88 15.79 -4.40 2.11
CA THR A 88 14.50 -4.97 2.53
C THR A 88 14.52 -6.48 2.56
N ARG A 89 15.27 -7.13 1.67
CA ARG A 89 15.47 -8.58 1.67
C ARG A 89 16.24 -9.03 2.92
N GLN A 90 17.34 -8.35 3.24
CA GLN A 90 18.15 -8.63 4.42
C GLN A 90 17.36 -8.38 5.71
N LEU A 91 16.63 -7.28 5.81
CA LEU A 91 15.76 -7.00 6.96
C LEU A 91 14.62 -8.00 7.15
N ARG A 92 14.18 -8.68 6.08
CA ARG A 92 13.17 -9.76 6.18
C ARG A 92 13.75 -11.10 6.57
N ALA A 93 15.04 -11.32 6.32
CA ALA A 93 15.75 -12.52 6.76
C ALA A 93 16.08 -12.47 8.26
N VAL A 94 16.13 -11.26 8.82
CA VAL A 94 16.42 -11.00 10.23
C VAL A 94 15.13 -10.97 11.06
N GLU A 95 15.15 -11.62 12.21
CA GLU A 95 14.08 -11.54 13.20
C GLU A 95 14.25 -10.27 14.06
N LEU A 96 13.33 -9.32 13.87
CA LEU A 96 13.31 -8.03 14.56
C LEU A 96 12.43 -8.14 15.81
N ASP A 97 13.07 -8.14 16.97
CA ASP A 97 12.41 -8.14 18.27
C ASP A 97 11.89 -6.72 18.59
N PRO A 98 10.57 -6.49 18.75
CA PRO A 98 10.03 -5.17 19.06
C PRO A 98 10.46 -4.62 20.43
N ASP A 99 10.95 -5.46 21.35
CA ASP A 99 11.39 -5.04 22.68
C ASP A 99 12.82 -4.45 22.66
N ASP A 100 13.60 -4.67 21.60
CA ASP A 100 14.90 -4.04 21.41
C ASP A 100 14.72 -2.60 20.85
N PRO A 101 15.25 -1.55 21.53
CA PRO A 101 15.11 -0.17 21.07
C PRO A 101 15.69 0.08 19.67
N ALA A 102 16.71 -0.69 19.25
CA ALA A 102 17.29 -0.54 17.92
C ALA A 102 16.39 -1.17 16.83
N CYS A 103 15.73 -2.28 17.13
CA CYS A 103 14.73 -2.89 16.25
C CYS A 103 13.45 -2.05 16.17
N GLU A 104 12.99 -1.50 17.29
CA GLU A 104 11.85 -0.58 17.35
C GLU A 104 12.07 0.62 16.40
N ALA A 105 13.26 1.23 16.44
CA ALA A 105 13.59 2.35 15.57
C ALA A 105 13.47 2.01 14.08
N VAL A 106 13.93 0.83 13.66
CA VAL A 106 13.82 0.34 12.28
C VAL A 106 12.37 0.05 11.90
N ILE A 107 11.58 -0.54 12.81
CA ILE A 107 10.16 -0.82 12.61
C ILE A 107 9.38 0.50 12.47
N ALA A 108 9.61 1.46 13.37
CA ALA A 108 8.98 2.78 13.33
C ALA A 108 9.33 3.55 12.05
N ALA A 109 10.60 3.51 11.63
CA ALA A 109 11.03 4.09 10.36
C ALA A 109 10.34 3.42 9.15
N SER A 110 10.22 2.09 9.16
CA SER A 110 9.56 1.32 8.11
C SER A 110 8.05 1.62 8.01
N ARG A 111 7.38 1.84 9.15
CA ARG A 111 5.96 2.27 9.18
C ARG A 111 5.78 3.67 8.57
N ARG A 112 6.63 4.63 8.94
CA ARG A 112 6.60 5.99 8.38
C ARG A 112 6.89 5.98 6.88
N LEU A 113 7.81 5.14 6.44
CA LEU A 113 8.11 4.94 5.03
C LEU A 113 6.89 4.43 4.23
N ALA A 114 6.15 3.46 4.78
CA ALA A 114 4.94 2.93 4.14
C ALA A 114 3.89 4.04 3.91
N LEU A 115 3.67 4.90 4.91
CA LEU A 115 2.77 6.05 4.79
C LEU A 115 3.25 7.05 3.73
N ALA A 116 4.54 7.41 3.74
CA ALA A 116 5.11 8.32 2.76
C ALA A 116 4.98 7.78 1.32
N ARG A 117 5.20 6.48 1.13
CA ARG A 117 5.08 5.81 -0.18
C ARG A 117 3.63 5.83 -0.69
N GLN A 118 2.66 5.65 0.21
CA GLN A 118 1.25 5.75 -0.13
C GLN A 118 0.90 7.16 -0.60
N VAL A 119 1.28 8.20 0.16
CA VAL A 119 1.03 9.60 -0.21
C VAL A 119 1.67 9.94 -1.57
N HIS A 120 2.91 9.53 -1.80
CA HIS A 120 3.57 9.75 -3.08
C HIS A 120 2.81 9.05 -4.23
N THR A 121 2.39 7.80 -4.02
CA THR A 121 1.64 7.04 -5.03
C THR A 121 0.29 7.71 -5.35
N ASP A 122 -0.40 8.22 -4.34
CA ASP A 122 -1.67 8.93 -4.52
C ASP A 122 -1.47 10.23 -5.31
N LEU A 123 -0.44 11.02 -4.99
CA LEU A 123 -0.10 12.24 -5.75
C LEU A 123 0.31 11.94 -7.20
N VAL A 124 1.06 10.87 -7.45
CA VAL A 124 1.40 10.43 -8.81
C VAL A 124 0.15 9.98 -9.57
N ARG A 125 -0.79 9.31 -8.89
CA ARG A 125 -2.06 8.90 -9.47
C ARG A 125 -2.91 10.11 -9.84
N ASP A 126 -2.99 11.11 -8.98
CA ASP A 126 -3.69 12.37 -9.24
C ASP A 126 -3.05 13.14 -10.41
N ALA A 127 -1.71 13.20 -10.46
CA ALA A 127 -0.98 13.81 -11.56
C ALA A 127 -1.21 13.07 -12.90
N ARG A 128 -1.32 11.74 -12.90
CA ARG A 128 -1.67 10.96 -14.10
C ARG A 128 -3.14 11.13 -14.50
N ALA A 129 -4.05 11.20 -13.55
CA ALA A 129 -5.47 11.43 -13.80
C ALA A 129 -5.71 12.81 -14.42
N ALA A 130 -5.01 13.85 -13.92
CA ALA A 130 -5.06 15.20 -14.47
C ALA A 130 -4.56 15.27 -15.92
N ARG A 131 -3.51 14.49 -16.28
CA ARG A 131 -3.02 14.38 -17.66
C ARG A 131 -3.98 13.65 -18.60
N ARG A 132 -4.76 12.68 -18.11
CA ARG A 132 -5.66 11.85 -18.94
C ARG A 132 -7.04 12.46 -19.18
N ARG A 133 -7.50 13.39 -18.35
CA ARG A 133 -8.83 14.04 -18.51
C ARG A 133 -8.73 15.56 -18.47
N PRO A 134 -8.32 16.20 -19.57
CA PRO A 134 -8.25 17.66 -19.64
C PRO A 134 -9.63 18.34 -19.61
N TRP A 135 -10.73 17.63 -19.90
CA TRP A 135 -12.00 18.28 -20.24
C TRP A 135 -13.10 18.37 -19.16
N CYS A 136 -13.26 17.40 -18.25
CA CYS A 136 -14.50 17.34 -17.44
C CYS A 136 -14.39 17.90 -16.01
N ALA A 137 -13.18 18.08 -15.46
CA ALA A 137 -13.03 18.46 -14.04
C ALA A 137 -13.03 19.98 -13.77
N CYS A 138 -13.10 20.82 -14.82
CA CYS A 138 -13.04 22.28 -14.67
C CYS A 138 -14.23 23.04 -15.23
N CYS A 139 -15.24 22.38 -15.79
CA CYS A 139 -16.60 22.92 -15.77
C CYS A 139 -17.16 22.82 -14.34
N GLY A 140 -16.41 23.34 -13.37
CA GLY A 140 -16.89 23.74 -12.07
C GLY A 140 -17.60 25.06 -12.23
N TRP A 141 -18.75 25.03 -12.89
CA TRP A 141 -19.82 26.00 -12.67
C TRP A 141 -20.90 25.25 -11.91
N GLY A 142 -20.98 25.51 -10.60
CA GLY A 142 -22.12 25.14 -9.77
C GLY A 142 -22.17 23.70 -9.25
N ALA A 143 -21.38 23.40 -8.23
CA ALA A 143 -21.83 22.51 -7.16
C ALA A 143 -21.12 22.91 -5.87
N GLY A 144 -21.67 23.95 -5.24
CA GLY A 144 -21.42 24.19 -3.83
C GLY A 144 -21.88 22.97 -3.05
N THR A 145 -20.95 22.15 -2.60
CA THR A 145 -21.08 21.42 -1.35
C THR A 145 -19.80 21.62 -0.59
N ILE A 146 -19.71 22.78 0.07
CA ILE A 146 -19.06 22.82 1.37
C ILE A 146 -19.90 21.87 2.23
N SER A 147 -19.45 20.63 2.37
CA SER A 147 -19.94 19.73 3.40
C SER A 147 -18.95 19.81 4.55
N PRO A 148 -19.22 20.58 5.63
CA PRO A 148 -18.45 20.46 6.85
C PRO A 148 -18.95 19.21 7.56
N GLY A 149 -18.55 18.06 7.03
CA GLY A 149 -18.74 16.77 7.68
C GLY A 149 -17.37 16.28 8.09
N THR A 150 -17.11 16.28 9.39
CA THR A 150 -16.08 15.50 10.06
C THR A 150 -16.20 14.02 9.66
N SER A 151 -15.70 13.70 8.47
CA SER A 151 -15.40 12.35 8.06
C SER A 151 -13.93 12.19 8.26
N THR A 152 -13.57 11.73 9.46
CA THR A 152 -12.35 10.98 9.67
C THR A 152 -12.31 9.93 8.56
N SER A 153 -11.57 10.24 7.49
CA SER A 153 -11.16 9.25 6.51
C SER A 153 -10.20 8.35 7.25
N THR A 154 -10.77 7.39 7.99
CA THR A 154 -10.04 6.21 8.38
C THR A 154 -9.63 5.60 7.06
N ILE A 155 -8.38 5.87 6.67
CA ILE A 155 -7.65 5.13 5.67
C ILE A 155 -7.96 3.67 5.97
N ARG A 156 -8.87 3.05 5.20
CA ARG A 156 -9.10 1.63 5.31
C ARG A 156 -7.82 1.02 4.77
N PRO A 157 -6.95 0.41 5.60
CA PRO A 157 -5.76 -0.23 5.08
C PRO A 157 -6.26 -1.23 4.03
N SER A 158 -5.78 -1.07 2.80
CA SER A 158 -5.96 -2.10 1.78
C SER A 158 -5.43 -3.38 2.37
N ALA A 159 -6.32 -4.32 2.68
CA ALA A 159 -5.95 -5.61 3.24
C ALA A 159 -4.81 -6.19 2.38
N PRO A 160 -3.71 -6.67 2.99
CA PRO A 160 -2.65 -7.28 2.22
C PRO A 160 -3.29 -8.38 1.36
N ARG A 161 -2.94 -8.42 0.07
CA ARG A 161 -3.25 -9.56 -0.80
C ARG A 161 -2.75 -10.78 -0.04
N ARG A 162 -3.66 -11.57 0.54
CA ARG A 162 -3.31 -12.83 1.20
C ARG A 162 -2.80 -13.74 0.10
N THR A 163 -1.48 -13.84 -0.03
CA THR A 163 -0.86 -14.92 -0.77
C THR A 163 -1.41 -16.22 -0.17
N PRO A 164 -1.92 -17.16 -0.98
CA PRO A 164 -2.36 -18.44 -0.46
C PRO A 164 -1.24 -19.06 0.37
N LEU A 165 -1.53 -19.38 1.64
CA LEU A 165 -0.58 -20.08 2.50
C LEU A 165 -0.26 -21.42 1.82
N PRO A 166 1.01 -21.84 1.73
CA PRO A 166 1.34 -23.17 1.24
C PRO A 166 0.59 -24.22 2.06
N ALA A 167 0.11 -25.28 1.39
CA ALA A 167 -0.64 -26.34 2.04
C ALA A 167 0.15 -26.93 3.20
N ASP A 168 -0.42 -26.92 4.41
CA ASP A 168 0.18 -27.57 5.57
C ASP A 168 0.10 -29.10 5.39
N PRO A 169 1.23 -29.81 5.24
CA PRO A 169 1.25 -31.25 4.99
C PRO A 169 0.83 -32.07 6.22
N ARG A 170 0.71 -31.47 7.40
CA ARG A 170 0.23 -32.16 8.61
C ARG A 170 -1.29 -32.16 8.72
N ARG A 171 -2.00 -31.55 7.77
CA ARG A 171 -3.44 -31.38 7.86
C ARG A 171 -4.21 -32.62 7.39
N PRO A 172 -5.14 -33.15 8.18
CA PRO A 172 -5.96 -34.29 7.78
C PRO A 172 -6.85 -33.95 6.56
N PRO A 173 -7.06 -34.91 5.64
CA PRO A 173 -7.89 -34.70 4.46
C PRO A 173 -9.34 -34.38 4.86
N GLY A 174 -9.91 -33.33 4.24
CA GLY A 174 -11.30 -32.90 4.44
C GLY A 174 -11.51 -31.68 5.34
N TRP A 175 -10.46 -31.15 5.98
CA TRP A 175 -10.60 -29.96 6.83
C TRP A 175 -10.68 -28.65 6.02
N PRO A 176 -11.66 -27.78 6.29
CA PRO A 176 -11.86 -26.54 5.54
C PRO A 176 -10.73 -25.53 5.75
N GLN A 177 -10.32 -24.86 4.68
CA GLN A 177 -9.24 -23.86 4.74
C GLN A 177 -9.70 -22.61 5.54
N PRO A 178 -8.91 -22.12 6.51
CA PRO A 178 -9.27 -20.94 7.27
C PRO A 178 -9.37 -19.72 6.34
N GLY A 179 -10.53 -19.07 6.34
CA GLY A 179 -10.78 -17.87 5.53
C GLY A 179 -11.52 -18.09 4.21
N VAL A 180 -11.81 -19.34 3.84
CA VAL A 180 -12.74 -19.63 2.75
C VAL A 180 -14.15 -19.70 3.33
N ARG A 181 -15.02 -18.75 2.99
CA ARG A 181 -16.45 -18.88 3.35
C ARG A 181 -17.02 -20.03 2.53
N PRO A 182 -17.71 -21.02 3.15
CA PRO A 182 -18.41 -22.02 2.38
C PRO A 182 -19.47 -21.32 1.53
N THR A 183 -19.42 -21.49 0.22
CA THR A 183 -20.49 -21.07 -0.69
C THR A 183 -21.71 -21.91 -0.37
N THR A 184 -22.88 -21.26 -0.26
CA THR A 184 -24.17 -21.84 0.11
C THR A 184 -24.65 -22.98 -0.81
N GLU A 185 -23.96 -23.23 -1.92
CA GLU A 185 -24.23 -24.33 -2.85
C GLU A 185 -23.84 -25.73 -2.32
N GLN A 186 -22.94 -25.84 -1.34
CA GLN A 186 -22.51 -27.16 -0.82
C GLN A 186 -23.45 -27.75 0.25
N ALA A 187 -24.42 -26.98 0.76
CA ALA A 187 -25.29 -27.40 1.87
C ALA A 187 -26.56 -28.15 1.42
N THR A 188 -26.88 -28.21 0.13
CA THR A 188 -28.14 -28.80 -0.37
C THR A 188 -27.95 -29.98 -1.33
N GLY A 189 -26.71 -30.36 -1.62
CA GLY A 189 -26.35 -31.47 -2.52
C GLY A 189 -26.14 -32.83 -1.84
N GLY A 190 -26.88 -33.14 -0.77
CA GLY A 190 -26.60 -34.34 0.05
C GLY A 190 -27.85 -34.99 0.67
N LEU A 191 -28.97 -35.06 -0.05
CA LEU A 191 -30.18 -35.78 0.39
C LEU A 191 -30.66 -36.81 -0.65
N ILE A 192 -29.73 -37.45 -1.36
CA ILE A 192 -30.07 -38.59 -2.23
C ILE A 192 -29.13 -39.75 -1.92
N GLY A 193 -29.65 -40.72 -1.18
CA GLY A 193 -29.09 -42.07 -1.10
C GLY A 193 -28.19 -42.32 0.10
N CYS A 194 -28.75 -42.90 1.16
CA CYS A 194 -28.25 -44.15 1.76
C CYS A 194 -29.23 -44.62 2.83
N ARG A 195 -30.18 -45.42 2.34
CA ARG A 195 -30.96 -46.38 3.10
C ARG A 195 -30.00 -47.52 3.47
N ASN A 196 -29.39 -47.48 4.65
CA ASN A 196 -28.92 -48.65 5.40
C ASN A 196 -28.38 -48.18 6.75
N GLY A 197 -28.91 -48.78 7.81
CA GLY A 197 -28.67 -48.38 9.18
C GLY A 197 -27.22 -48.55 9.60
N VAL A 198 -26.73 -47.56 10.33
CA VAL A 198 -25.89 -47.63 11.52
C VAL A 198 -25.99 -46.21 12.10
N ASP A 199 -26.55 -46.08 13.30
CA ASP A 199 -26.33 -44.87 14.11
C ASP A 199 -24.84 -44.81 14.46
N PRO A 200 -24.21 -43.63 14.33
CA PRO A 200 -23.21 -43.27 15.29
C PRO A 200 -23.62 -41.97 15.98
N ALA A 201 -24.00 -42.15 17.24
CA ALA A 201 -23.81 -41.18 18.30
C ALA A 201 -22.60 -40.28 18.02
N VAL A 202 -22.85 -39.00 17.73
CA VAL A 202 -21.83 -37.96 17.79
C VAL A 202 -21.56 -37.72 19.28
N ALA A 203 -20.73 -38.59 19.85
CA ALA A 203 -20.13 -38.38 21.15
C ALA A 203 -19.08 -37.26 21.01
N PHE A 204 -19.48 -36.04 21.35
CA PHE A 204 -18.53 -34.98 21.66
C PHE A 204 -17.72 -35.39 22.90
N PRO A 205 -16.37 -35.43 22.84
CA PRO A 205 -15.59 -35.52 24.06
C PRO A 205 -15.74 -34.21 24.85
N GLN A 206 -16.36 -34.30 26.02
CA GLN A 206 -16.40 -33.21 26.99
C GLN A 206 -14.97 -32.95 27.52
N PRO A 207 -14.53 -31.69 27.66
CA PRO A 207 -13.25 -31.38 28.29
C PRO A 207 -13.26 -31.84 29.78
N PRO A 208 -12.12 -32.30 30.32
CA PRO A 208 -12.04 -32.74 31.72
C PRO A 208 -12.30 -31.56 32.68
N PRO A 209 -12.95 -31.80 33.83
CA PRO A 209 -13.16 -30.76 34.84
C PRO A 209 -11.82 -30.31 35.43
N GLU A 210 -11.61 -29.01 35.39
CA GLU A 210 -10.51 -28.29 36.04
C GLU A 210 -10.66 -28.46 37.56
N HIS A 211 -9.86 -29.36 38.14
CA HIS A 211 -9.71 -29.44 39.58
C HIS A 211 -9.08 -28.14 40.08
N ALA A 212 -9.89 -27.30 40.70
CA ALA A 212 -9.44 -26.30 41.65
C ALA A 212 -8.72 -27.03 42.81
N GLU A 213 -7.39 -26.97 42.79
CA GLU A 213 -6.55 -27.39 43.91
C GLU A 213 -6.18 -26.12 44.70
N GLU A 214 -6.83 -25.97 45.86
CA GLU A 214 -6.41 -25.10 46.96
C GLU A 214 -5.05 -25.56 47.51
N ARG A 215 -4.07 -24.65 47.56
CA ARG A 215 -3.27 -24.38 48.76
C ARG A 215 -2.44 -23.11 48.68
#